data_AF-A0A7V9U5J8-F1
#
_entry.id   AF-A0A7V9U5J8-F1
#
_cell.length_a   1.000
_cell.length_b   1.000
_cell.length_c   1.000
_cell.angle_alpha   90.00
_cell.angle_beta   90.00
_cell.angle_gamma   90.00
#
_symmetry.space_group_name_H-M   'P 1'
#
loop_
_entity.id
_entity.type
_entity.pdbx_description
1 polymer ?
#
loop_
_entity_poly.entity_id
_entity_poly.type
_entity_poly.pdbx_seq_one_letter_code
_entity_poly.pdbx_strand_id
1 'polypeptide(L)'
;IYMLKLAHLVEDKIHARSIGPYSLITQQPLGGKAQFGGQRFGEMEVWALEAYGAAHTLQEILTVKSDDVNGRSRVYEAIVKGQNLPEPGIPESFNVLVQELKALGIHVSMGANVTSGYGLGNSGSPNGNGSGSEE
;
A
#
# COMPACT_ATOMS: atom_id res chain seq x y z
N ILE A 1 6.17 15.05 -54.29
CA ILE A 1 6.68 14.22 -53.17
C ILE A 1 5.57 13.22 -52.82
N TYR A 2 5.87 11.93 -52.79
CA TYR A 2 4.92 10.89 -52.39
C TYR A 2 5.23 10.47 -50.95
N MET A 3 4.25 10.56 -50.04
CA MET A 3 4.37 10.14 -48.65
C MET A 3 3.27 9.14 -48.30
N LEU A 4 3.66 8.06 -47.62
CA LEU A 4 2.75 7.02 -47.15
C LEU A 4 2.36 7.26 -45.69
N LYS A 5 1.08 7.08 -45.37
CA LYS A 5 0.58 7.12 -43.99
C LYS A 5 0.90 5.82 -43.28
N LEU A 6 1.56 5.89 -42.13
CA LEU A 6 1.84 4.73 -41.28
C LEU A 6 0.61 4.32 -40.47
N ALA A 7 0.54 3.04 -40.10
CA ALA A 7 -0.57 2.47 -39.32
C ALA A 7 -0.58 2.90 -37.84
N HIS A 8 0.50 3.49 -37.33
CA HIS A 8 0.61 3.89 -35.93
C HIS A 8 0.01 5.28 -35.70
N LEU A 9 -1.29 5.31 -35.44
CA LEU A 9 -2.00 6.54 -35.10
C LEU A 9 -2.06 6.76 -33.59
N VAL A 10 -2.14 8.03 -33.21
CA VAL A 10 -2.23 8.46 -31.81
C VAL A 10 -3.55 7.98 -31.18
N GLU A 11 -4.62 7.98 -31.96
CA GLU A 11 -5.95 7.48 -31.56
C GLU A 11 -5.89 6.03 -31.02
N ASP A 12 -5.05 5.19 -31.63
CA ASP A 12 -4.86 3.80 -31.21
C ASP A 12 -3.96 3.67 -29.97
N LYS A 13 -3.14 4.68 -29.67
CA LYS A 13 -2.12 4.62 -28.61
C LYS A 13 -2.48 5.36 -27.33
N ILE A 14 -3.35 6.37 -27.39
CA ILE A 14 -3.80 7.07 -26.17
C ILE A 14 -4.54 6.07 -25.28
N HIS A 15 -4.17 6.06 -24.00
CA HIS A 15 -4.79 5.26 -22.95
C HIS A 15 -4.68 5.98 -21.62
N ALA A 16 -5.76 6.00 -20.85
CA ALA A 16 -5.80 6.57 -19.51
C ALA A 16 -6.66 5.67 -18.61
N ARG A 17 -6.29 5.62 -17.33
CA ARG A 17 -6.97 4.81 -16.33
C ARG A 17 -7.06 5.59 -15.02
N SER A 18 -8.26 5.60 -14.42
CA SER A 18 -8.49 6.04 -13.03
C SER A 18 -8.61 4.84 -12.10
N ILE A 19 -9.62 4.00 -12.32
CA ILE A 19 -9.86 2.71 -11.64
C ILE A 19 -10.15 1.64 -12.70
N GLY A 20 -10.05 0.36 -12.33
CA GLY A 20 -10.28 -0.73 -13.30
C GLY A 20 -10.09 -2.12 -12.68
N PRO A 21 -10.00 -3.17 -13.50
CA PRO A 21 -9.83 -4.53 -13.00
C PRO A 21 -8.45 -4.77 -12.39
N TYR A 22 -8.41 -5.72 -11.45
CA TYR A 22 -7.22 -6.11 -10.70
C TYR A 22 -6.96 -7.61 -10.85
N SER A 23 -5.70 -8.00 -10.68
CA SER A 23 -5.29 -9.41 -10.61
C SER A 23 -5.90 -10.09 -9.39
N LEU A 24 -6.32 -11.35 -9.55
CA LEU A 24 -6.92 -12.14 -8.47
C LEU A 24 -5.92 -12.40 -7.33
N ILE A 25 -4.65 -12.64 -7.68
CA ILE A 25 -3.61 -13.08 -6.73
C ILE A 25 -2.89 -11.87 -6.15
N THR A 26 -2.27 -11.06 -7.01
CA THR A 26 -1.40 -9.96 -6.57
C THR A 26 -2.16 -8.67 -6.24
N GLN A 27 -3.47 -8.62 -6.53
CA GLN A 27 -4.30 -7.41 -6.37
C GLN A 27 -3.80 -6.17 -7.12
N GLN A 28 -2.81 -6.32 -8.00
CA GLN A 28 -2.26 -5.24 -8.81
C GLN A 28 -3.16 -4.94 -10.03
N PRO A 29 -3.13 -3.70 -10.55
CA PRO A 29 -3.83 -3.32 -11.76
C PRO A 29 -3.41 -4.21 -12.95
N LEU A 30 -4.37 -4.74 -13.73
CA LEU A 30 -4.05 -5.51 -14.93
C LEU A 30 -3.26 -4.67 -15.97
N GLY A 31 -2.55 -5.32 -16.88
CA GLY A 31 -1.77 -4.67 -17.93
C GLY A 31 -2.50 -4.59 -19.28
N GLY A 32 -2.12 -3.60 -20.10
CA GLY A 32 -2.55 -3.50 -21.50
C GLY A 32 -3.84 -2.69 -21.73
N LYS A 33 -3.88 -1.97 -22.86
CA LYS A 33 -5.00 -1.07 -23.22
C LYS A 33 -6.35 -1.79 -23.30
N ALA A 34 -6.38 -3.00 -23.86
CA ALA A 34 -7.61 -3.78 -24.04
C ALA A 34 -8.29 -4.19 -22.71
N GLN A 35 -7.53 -4.26 -21.62
CA GLN A 35 -8.05 -4.65 -20.30
C GLN A 35 -8.24 -3.44 -19.37
N PHE A 36 -8.25 -2.22 -19.93
CA PHE A 36 -8.18 -0.98 -19.15
C PHE A 36 -7.04 -1.02 -18.14
N GLY A 37 -5.89 -1.49 -18.59
CA GLY A 37 -4.74 -1.77 -17.75
C GLY A 37 -4.07 -0.52 -17.18
N GLY A 38 -3.37 -0.67 -16.06
CA GLY A 38 -2.54 0.36 -15.47
C GLY A 38 -1.21 0.48 -16.21
N GLN A 39 -0.52 1.60 -16.00
CA GLN A 39 0.86 1.75 -16.46
C GLN A 39 1.79 1.00 -15.51
N ARG A 40 2.74 0.24 -16.07
CA ARG A 40 3.79 -0.38 -15.26
C ARG A 40 4.73 0.70 -14.75
N PHE A 41 4.89 0.74 -13.43
CA PHE A 41 5.94 1.50 -12.77
C PHE A 41 7.03 0.50 -12.37
N GLY A 42 8.14 0.51 -13.10
CA GLY A 42 9.24 -0.45 -12.95
C GLY A 42 10.32 0.04 -12.00
N GLU A 43 11.34 -0.80 -11.83
CA GLU A 43 12.49 -0.51 -10.96
C GLU A 43 13.22 0.77 -11.36
N MET A 44 13.34 1.06 -12.66
CA MET A 44 13.98 2.28 -13.14
C MET A 44 13.20 3.53 -12.76
N GLU A 45 11.87 3.48 -12.84
CA GLU A 45 11.03 4.60 -12.43
C GLU A 45 11.00 4.77 -10.89
N VAL A 46 11.10 3.68 -10.14
CA VAL A 46 11.31 3.71 -8.68
C VAL A 46 12.60 4.44 -8.34
N TRP A 47 13.72 4.09 -8.97
CA TRP A 47 15.00 4.77 -8.76
C TRP A 47 14.93 6.26 -9.08
N ALA A 48 14.17 6.64 -10.11
CA ALA A 48 13.97 8.05 -10.43
C ALA A 48 13.32 8.80 -9.26
N LEU A 49 12.25 8.26 -8.66
CA LEU A 49 11.60 8.91 -7.50
C LEU A 49 12.44 8.88 -6.23
N GLU A 50 13.20 7.81 -6.01
CA GLU A 50 14.15 7.72 -4.90
C GLU A 50 15.23 8.81 -5.02
N ALA A 51 15.79 9.02 -6.21
CA ALA A 51 16.79 10.06 -6.47
C ALA A 51 16.24 11.48 -6.23
N TYR A 52 14.96 11.72 -6.52
CA TYR A 52 14.29 12.99 -6.19
C TYR A 52 13.97 13.14 -4.70
N GLY A 53 14.08 12.09 -3.88
CA GLY A 53 13.65 12.11 -2.49
C GLY A 53 12.12 12.16 -2.32
N ALA A 54 11.36 11.75 -3.34
CA ALA A 54 9.90 11.81 -3.36
C ALA A 54 9.25 10.62 -2.60
N ALA A 55 9.55 10.50 -1.31
CA ALA A 55 9.16 9.34 -0.50
C ALA A 55 7.64 9.10 -0.46
N HIS A 56 6.83 10.14 -0.26
CA HIS A 56 5.36 10.00 -0.21
C HIS A 56 4.77 9.63 -1.57
N THR A 57 5.31 10.17 -2.67
CA THR A 57 4.86 9.82 -4.03
C THR A 57 5.19 8.37 -4.36
N LEU A 58 6.39 7.92 -4.01
CA LEU A 58 6.80 6.53 -4.18
C LEU A 58 5.92 5.59 -3.34
N GLN A 59 5.70 5.93 -2.06
CA GLN A 59 4.81 5.17 -1.18
C GLN A 59 3.40 5.09 -1.77
N GLU A 60 2.84 6.20 -2.24
CA GLU A 60 1.50 6.24 -2.84
C GLU A 60 1.38 5.34 -4.08
N ILE A 61 2.41 5.34 -4.94
CA ILE A 61 2.48 4.47 -6.13
C ILE A 61 2.52 3.00 -5.73
N LEU A 62 3.34 2.65 -4.74
CA LEU A 62 3.54 1.25 -4.31
C LEU A 62 2.37 0.69 -3.48
N THR A 63 1.51 1.53 -2.93
CA THR A 63 0.44 1.12 -1.99
C THR A 63 -0.95 1.41 -2.57
N VAL A 64 -1.53 2.56 -2.25
CA VAL A 64 -2.92 2.93 -2.52
C VAL A 64 -3.27 3.02 -4.01
N LYS A 65 -2.27 3.25 -4.88
CA LYS A 65 -2.45 3.23 -6.34
C LYS A 65 -2.23 1.86 -6.98
N SER A 66 -1.69 0.89 -6.24
CA SER A 66 -1.33 -0.44 -6.76
C SER A 66 -2.21 -1.53 -6.13
N ASP A 67 -1.87 -1.99 -4.93
CA ASP A 67 -2.33 -3.27 -4.36
C ASP A 67 -2.81 -3.18 -2.91
N ASP A 68 -2.82 -2.00 -2.27
CA ASP A 68 -3.49 -1.81 -0.98
C ASP A 68 -5.01 -1.77 -1.19
N VAL A 69 -5.67 -2.92 -1.01
CA VAL A 69 -7.12 -3.10 -1.25
C VAL A 69 -7.97 -2.24 -0.32
N ASN A 70 -7.55 -2.10 0.95
CA ASN A 70 -8.29 -1.33 1.93
C ASN A 70 -7.98 0.17 1.79
N GLY A 71 -6.74 0.52 1.48
CA GLY A 71 -6.29 1.89 1.27
C GLY A 71 -6.91 2.51 0.01
N ARG A 72 -6.92 1.80 -1.12
CA ARG A 72 -7.48 2.32 -2.39
C ARG A 72 -8.96 2.70 -2.27
N SER A 73 -9.74 1.91 -1.53
CA SER A 73 -11.17 2.15 -1.33
C SER A 73 -11.41 3.40 -0.49
N ARG A 74 -10.63 3.55 0.59
CA ARG A 74 -10.66 4.73 1.46
C ARG A 74 -10.16 6.00 0.75
N VAL A 75 -9.13 5.88 -0.08
CA VAL A 75 -8.64 6.97 -0.92
C VAL A 75 -9.71 7.43 -1.89
N TYR A 76 -10.41 6.51 -2.57
CA TYR A 76 -11.50 6.87 -3.47
C TYR A 76 -12.61 7.62 -2.74
N GLU A 77 -13.02 7.13 -1.56
CA GLU A 77 -14.03 7.79 -0.72
C GLU A 77 -13.57 9.18 -0.26
N ALA A 78 -12.32 9.32 0.17
CA ALA A 78 -11.73 10.59 0.59
C ALA A 78 -11.70 11.61 -0.56
N ILE A 79 -11.35 11.18 -1.77
CA ILE A 79 -11.34 12.04 -2.97
C ILE A 79 -12.76 12.54 -3.27
N VAL A 80 -13.77 11.66 -3.22
CA VAL A 80 -15.17 12.05 -3.45
C VAL A 80 -15.67 13.03 -2.38
N LYS A 81 -15.23 12.85 -1.13
CA LYS A 81 -15.59 13.73 0.01
C LYS A 81 -14.74 15.00 0.12
N GLY A 82 -13.70 15.16 -0.70
CA GLY A 82 -12.74 16.27 -0.59
C GLY A 82 -11.95 16.28 0.72
N GLN A 83 -11.75 15.12 1.33
CA GLN A 83 -10.98 14.95 2.57
C GLN A 83 -9.51 14.63 2.27
N ASN A 84 -8.66 14.76 3.28
CA ASN A 84 -7.26 14.36 3.16
C ASN A 84 -7.13 12.85 2.92
N LEU A 85 -6.08 12.49 2.18
CA LEU A 85 -5.77 11.09 1.89
C LEU A 85 -5.43 10.35 3.19
N PRO A 86 -6.00 9.15 3.41
CA PRO A 86 -5.65 8.31 4.55
C PRO A 86 -4.20 7.80 4.45
N GLU A 87 -3.62 7.42 5.60
CA GLU A 87 -2.32 6.78 5.60
C GLU A 87 -2.34 5.42 4.90
N PRO A 88 -1.34 5.11 4.04
CA PRO A 88 -1.24 3.83 3.36
C PRO A 88 -1.05 2.64 4.32
N GLY A 89 -1.65 1.51 3.97
CA GLY A 89 -1.48 0.24 4.68
C GLY A 89 -0.35 -0.62 4.15
N ILE A 90 -0.40 -1.91 4.51
CA ILE A 90 0.54 -2.93 4.03
C ILE A 90 0.08 -3.40 2.63
N PRO A 91 0.96 -3.41 1.62
CA PRO A 91 0.68 -3.96 0.30
C PRO A 91 0.28 -5.43 0.32
N GLU A 92 -0.70 -5.83 -0.50
CA GLU A 92 -1.07 -7.25 -0.60
C GLU A 92 0.02 -8.10 -1.25
N SER A 93 0.84 -7.53 -2.14
CA SER A 93 2.01 -8.24 -2.70
C SER A 93 2.99 -8.71 -1.61
N PHE A 94 3.13 -7.93 -0.52
CA PHE A 94 3.95 -8.33 0.61
C PHE A 94 3.33 -9.51 1.39
N ASN A 95 2.00 -9.50 1.57
CA ASN A 95 1.31 -10.62 2.20
C ASN A 95 1.44 -11.90 1.37
N VAL A 96 1.31 -11.80 0.04
CA VAL A 96 1.52 -12.91 -0.89
C VAL A 96 2.95 -13.45 -0.76
N LEU A 97 3.96 -12.57 -0.74
CA LEU A 97 5.36 -12.96 -0.53
C LEU A 97 5.55 -13.75 0.78
N VAL A 98 4.98 -13.28 1.89
CA VAL A 98 5.08 -13.98 3.19
C VAL A 98 4.42 -15.36 3.13
N GLN A 99 3.28 -15.48 2.44
CA GLN A 99 2.61 -16.77 2.27
C GLN A 99 3.42 -17.73 1.39
N GLU A 100 4.02 -17.23 0.30
CA GLU A 100 4.89 -18.02 -0.58
C GLU A 100 6.13 -18.52 0.17
N LEU A 101 6.76 -17.69 1.00
CA LEU A 101 7.89 -18.10 1.84
C LEU A 101 7.49 -19.14 2.89
N LYS A 102 6.31 -18.98 3.51
CA LYS A 102 5.75 -19.97 4.45
C LYS A 102 5.49 -21.32 3.77
N ALA A 103 5.03 -21.32 2.52
CA ALA A 103 4.83 -22.55 1.75
C ALA A 103 6.14 -23.32 1.50
N LEU A 104 7.28 -22.62 1.49
CA LEU A 104 8.62 -23.22 1.42
C LEU A 104 9.18 -23.66 2.79
N GLY A 105 8.41 -23.48 3.88
CA GLY A 105 8.85 -23.78 5.24
C GLY A 105 9.69 -22.68 5.89
N ILE A 106 9.77 -21.49 5.27
CA ILE A 106 10.49 -20.33 5.82
C ILE A 106 9.53 -19.51 6.67
N HIS A 107 9.77 -19.46 7.98
CA HIS A 107 8.98 -18.64 8.91
C HIS A 107 9.51 -17.20 8.95
N VAL A 108 8.76 -16.28 8.34
CA VAL A 108 8.99 -14.85 8.41
C VAL A 108 7.99 -14.23 9.39
N SER A 109 8.50 -13.58 10.43
CA SER A 109 7.72 -12.77 11.37
C SER A 109 8.22 -11.32 11.35
N MET A 110 7.29 -10.38 11.39
CA MET A 110 7.62 -8.98 11.61
C MET A 110 8.16 -8.85 13.04
N GLY A 111 9.42 -8.43 13.17
CA GLY A 111 10.00 -8.14 14.47
C GLY A 111 9.28 -6.94 15.08
N ALA A 112 8.36 -7.19 16.01
CA ALA A 112 7.96 -6.14 16.92
C ALA A 112 9.18 -5.80 17.77
N ASN A 113 9.58 -4.53 17.81
CA ASN A 113 10.45 -4.03 18.87
C ASN A 113 9.64 -4.12 20.16
N VAL A 114 9.64 -5.31 20.74
CA VAL A 114 9.11 -5.57 22.05
C VAL A 114 10.05 -4.87 23.02
N THR A 115 9.78 -3.61 23.29
CA THR A 115 9.99 -3.06 24.64
C THR A 115 8.93 -3.70 25.55
N SER A 116 8.88 -5.05 25.62
CA SER A 116 8.36 -5.68 26.83
C SER A 116 9.43 -5.41 27.85
N GLY A 117 9.15 -4.42 28.69
CA GLY A 117 9.83 -4.29 29.97
C GLY A 117 9.93 -5.67 30.60
N TYR A 118 11.14 -5.98 31.05
CA TYR A 118 11.42 -7.07 31.97
C TYR A 118 10.24 -7.25 32.93
N GLY A 119 9.55 -8.39 32.80
CA GLY A 119 8.65 -8.90 33.82
C GLY A 119 9.48 -9.33 35.03
N LEU A 120 9.93 -8.35 35.80
CA LEU A 120 10.41 -8.51 37.16
C LEU A 120 9.37 -7.90 38.09
N GLY A 121 8.86 -8.73 38.99
CA GLY A 121 8.32 -8.27 40.26
C GLY A 121 6.85 -7.90 40.25
N ASN A 122 6.03 -8.89 40.59
CA ASN A 122 4.91 -8.69 41.49
C ASN A 122 5.35 -7.78 42.66
N SER A 123 4.88 -6.54 42.67
CA SER A 123 4.81 -5.71 43.89
C SER A 123 3.55 -4.88 43.80
N GLY A 124 2.55 -5.26 44.60
CA GLY A 124 1.38 -4.43 44.83
C GLY A 124 1.84 -3.06 45.29
N SER A 125 1.40 -2.02 44.59
CA SER A 125 1.43 -0.67 45.15
C SER A 125 0.24 -0.53 46.11
N PRO A 126 0.47 -0.13 47.37
CA PRO A 126 -0.60 0.26 48.27
C PRO A 126 -0.99 1.71 47.95
N ASN A 127 -2.17 1.91 47.36
CA ASN A 127 -2.90 3.17 47.44
C ASN A 127 -3.96 2.96 48.54
N GLY A 128 -4.06 3.72 49.63
CA GLY A 128 -3.88 5.16 49.74
C GLY A 128 -5.21 5.71 50.27
N ASN A 129 -5.20 6.15 51.54
CA ASN A 129 -6.31 6.55 52.40
C ASN A 129 -7.49 7.31 51.77
N GLY A 130 -8.67 7.05 52.33
CA GLY A 130 -9.86 7.91 52.25
C GLY A 130 -10.82 7.60 53.40
N SER A 131 -10.44 8.00 54.61
CA SER A 131 -11.31 8.04 55.79
C SER A 131 -12.43 9.08 55.60
N GLY A 132 -13.68 8.62 55.62
CA GLY A 132 -14.88 9.44 55.75
C GLY A 132 -15.79 8.80 56.80
N SER A 133 -15.89 9.48 57.92
CA SER A 133 -16.60 9.18 59.17
C SER A 133 -18.10 8.88 59.02
N GLU A 134 -18.54 7.76 59.60
CA GLU A 134 -19.85 7.64 60.26
C GLU A 134 -19.57 7.56 61.77
N GLU A 135 -20.25 8.43 62.53
CA GLU A 135 -20.28 8.62 64.00
C GLU A 135 -19.03 9.17 64.73
#